data_AF-A0A6Q2ZQY9-F1
#
_entry.id   AF-A0A6Q2ZQY9-F1
#
_cell.length_a   1.000
_cell.length_b   1.000
_cell.length_c   1.000
_cell.angle_alpha   90.00
_cell.angle_beta   90.00
_cell.angle_gamma   90.00
#
_symmetry.space_group_name_H-M   'P 1'
#
loop_
_entity.id
_entity.type
_entity.pdbx_description
1 polymer ?
#
loop_
_entity_poly.entity_id
_entity_poly.type
_entity_poly.pdbx_seq_one_letter_code
_entity_poly.pdbx_strand_id
1 'polypeptide(L)'
;MELHLNNNITSSKDLLACGKGGGLHDKLFIKSRGTKTVRSLQTERIPRSSVLDRLQSFLPQMAQANEKLRLQMEEAPEGHYDIERVEDDEKIIQMDVSLVELSSSDSDSEVESLQDNTSDSEEESEVTEENLKLPGDSQRKKNKLNIQVLETQDLAVVDL
;
A
#
# COMPACT_ATOMS: atom_id res chain seq x y z
N MET A 1 -17.90 -55.77 -7.75
CA MET A 1 -16.62 -55.16 -7.36
C MET A 1 -16.87 -54.43 -6.06
N GLU A 2 -16.52 -55.08 -4.95
CA GLU A 2 -16.62 -54.50 -3.61
C GLU A 2 -15.45 -53.54 -3.40
N LEU A 3 -15.75 -52.30 -2.99
CA LEU A 3 -14.74 -51.30 -2.64
C LEU A 3 -14.54 -51.32 -1.13
N HIS A 4 -13.47 -51.98 -0.68
CA HIS A 4 -13.03 -51.90 0.71
C HIS A 4 -12.35 -50.55 0.97
N LEU A 5 -13.09 -49.63 1.58
CA LEU A 5 -12.55 -48.36 2.08
C LEU A 5 -11.96 -48.59 3.48
N ASN A 6 -10.63 -48.69 3.56
CA ASN A 6 -9.91 -48.71 4.83
C ASN A 6 -9.91 -47.29 5.44
N ASN A 7 -10.88 -47.03 6.31
CA ASN A 7 -11.02 -45.78 7.04
C ASN A 7 -10.16 -45.74 8.32
N ASN A 8 -8.89 -46.12 8.23
CA ASN A 8 -7.96 -45.99 9.36
C ASN A 8 -7.44 -44.55 9.44
N ILE A 9 -8.33 -43.63 9.81
CA ILE A 9 -7.95 -42.27 10.18
C ILE A 9 -7.25 -42.36 11.56
N THR A 10 -5.93 -42.41 11.56
CA THR A 10 -5.12 -42.29 12.77
C THR A 10 -5.10 -40.82 13.21
N SER A 11 -6.20 -40.36 13.82
CA SER A 11 -6.25 -39.03 14.40
C SER A 11 -5.48 -39.00 15.73
N SER A 12 -4.47 -38.14 15.81
CA SER A 12 -3.74 -37.91 17.06
C SER A 12 -4.65 -37.18 18.05
N LYS A 13 -5.12 -37.91 19.07
CA LYS A 13 -5.94 -37.35 20.16
C LYS A 13 -5.20 -36.28 20.96
N ASP A 14 -3.87 -36.29 20.94
CA ASP A 14 -3.03 -35.30 21.61
C ASP A 14 -3.08 -33.95 20.89
N LEU A 15 -3.17 -33.93 19.56
CA LEU A 15 -3.32 -32.68 18.78
C LEU A 15 -4.74 -32.09 18.92
N LEU A 16 -5.75 -32.93 19.13
CA LEU A 16 -7.13 -32.50 19.46
C LEU A 16 -7.26 -31.95 20.89
N ALA A 17 -6.26 -32.18 21.75
CA ALA A 17 -6.19 -31.62 23.10
C ALA A 17 -5.40 -30.30 23.15
N CYS A 18 -4.71 -29.92 22.07
CA CYS A 18 -4.07 -28.61 21.96
C CYS A 18 -5.15 -27.52 21.97
N GLY A 19 -5.21 -26.76 23.07
CA GLY A 19 -6.22 -25.72 23.31
C GLY A 19 -7.17 -26.00 24.49
N LYS A 20 -7.14 -27.20 25.09
CA LYS A 20 -7.91 -27.50 26.33
C LYS A 20 -7.15 -27.18 27.62
N GLY A 21 -5.83 -26.99 27.55
CA GLY A 21 -5.05 -26.33 28.60
C GLY A 21 -4.95 -24.84 28.29
N GLY A 22 -5.25 -23.99 29.27
CA GLY A 22 -5.28 -22.52 29.15
C GLY A 22 -4.05 -21.93 28.45
N GLY A 23 -4.13 -21.83 27.14
CA GLY A 23 -2.99 -21.69 26.25
C GLY A 23 -3.49 -21.23 24.89
N LEU A 24 -2.76 -20.30 24.31
CA LEU A 24 -3.15 -19.46 23.17
C LEU A 24 -4.22 -18.41 23.48
N HIS A 25 -5.39 -18.79 24.03
CA HIS A 25 -6.43 -17.81 24.35
C HIS A 25 -5.94 -16.75 25.36
N ASP A 26 -5.12 -17.17 26.31
CA ASP A 26 -4.57 -16.29 27.35
C ASP A 26 -3.44 -15.37 26.86
N LYS A 27 -2.85 -15.68 25.70
CA LYS A 27 -1.69 -14.98 25.12
C LYS A 27 -2.05 -14.18 23.88
N LEU A 28 -3.10 -14.58 23.15
CA LEU A 28 -3.60 -13.89 21.95
C LEU A 28 -4.79 -12.99 22.25
N PHE A 29 -5.62 -13.31 23.24
CA PHE A 29 -6.66 -12.40 23.69
C PHE A 29 -6.08 -11.52 24.78
N ILE A 30 -6.17 -10.21 24.58
CA ILE A 30 -5.97 -9.23 25.63
C ILE A 30 -7.05 -9.52 26.67
N LYS A 31 -6.73 -10.32 27.70
CA LYS A 31 -7.60 -10.51 28.84
C LYS A 31 -7.92 -9.11 29.37
N SER A 32 -9.19 -8.73 29.37
CA SER A 32 -9.65 -7.50 30.01
C SER A 32 -9.41 -7.64 31.52
N ARG A 33 -8.17 -7.38 31.97
CA ARG A 33 -7.85 -7.30 33.38
C ARG A 33 -8.53 -6.05 33.93
N GLY A 34 -9.51 -6.27 34.78
CA GLY A 34 -9.74 -5.46 35.96
C GLY A 34 -10.55 -4.19 35.73
N THR A 35 -11.74 -4.20 36.32
CA THR A 35 -12.49 -3.02 36.76
C THR A 35 -11.58 -2.07 37.55
N LYS A 36 -11.06 -1.04 36.88
CA LYS A 36 -10.74 0.32 37.37
C LYS A 36 -10.17 1.09 36.17
N THR A 37 -10.94 2.09 35.73
CA THR A 37 -10.70 2.93 34.54
C THR A 37 -10.63 2.18 33.21
N VAL A 38 -11.76 1.62 32.77
CA VAL A 38 -12.01 1.50 31.33
C VAL A 38 -12.19 2.93 30.80
N ARG A 39 -11.08 3.63 30.53
CA ARG A 39 -11.12 4.60 29.44
C ARG A 39 -11.43 3.73 28.22
N SER A 40 -12.68 3.77 27.74
CA SER A 40 -13.03 3.12 26.47
C SER A 40 -11.96 3.56 25.48
N LEU A 41 -11.23 2.61 24.88
CA LEU A 41 -10.35 2.94 23.78
C LEU A 41 -11.26 3.49 22.67
N GLN A 42 -11.31 4.82 22.56
CA GLN A 42 -12.12 5.51 21.57
C GLN A 42 -11.30 5.51 20.28
N THR A 43 -11.81 4.80 19.28
CA THR A 43 -11.33 4.97 17.91
C THR A 43 -12.06 6.16 17.31
N GLU A 44 -11.30 7.12 16.80
CA GLU A 44 -11.87 8.22 16.01
C GLU A 44 -11.84 7.83 14.54
N ARG A 45 -12.94 8.09 13.83
CA ARG A 45 -12.99 7.88 12.39
C ARG A 45 -12.23 9.02 11.73
N ILE A 46 -11.23 8.68 10.91
CA ILE A 46 -10.51 9.66 10.11
C ILE A 46 -11.51 10.36 9.17
N PRO A 47 -11.51 11.71 9.11
CA PRO A 47 -12.35 12.46 8.18
C PRO A 47 -11.99 12.11 6.74
N ARG A 48 -12.94 12.28 5.82
CA ARG A 48 -12.70 12.08 4.39
C ARG A 48 -11.71 13.14 3.88
N SER A 49 -10.85 12.75 2.93
CA SER A 49 -9.91 13.70 2.35
C SER A 49 -10.64 14.65 1.39
N SER A 50 -10.31 15.93 1.48
CA SER A 50 -10.87 16.98 0.64
C SER A 50 -10.60 16.75 -0.85
N VAL A 51 -9.48 16.10 -1.18
CA VAL A 51 -9.12 15.72 -2.55
C VAL A 51 -10.07 14.64 -3.08
N LEU A 52 -10.37 13.60 -2.30
CA LEU A 52 -11.28 12.54 -2.74
C LEU A 52 -12.71 13.06 -2.91
N ASP A 53 -13.15 13.98 -2.04
CA ASP A 53 -14.46 14.62 -2.18
C ASP A 53 -14.55 15.46 -3.47
N ARG A 54 -13.48 16.21 -3.82
CA ARG A 54 -13.40 16.95 -5.08
C ARG A 54 -13.45 16.02 -6.29
N LEU A 55 -12.66 14.94 -6.28
CA LEU A 55 -12.65 13.95 -7.35
C LEU A 55 -14.02 13.29 -7.53
N GLN A 56 -14.69 12.95 -6.42
CA GLN A 56 -16.03 12.36 -6.46
C GLN A 56 -17.04 13.29 -7.18
N SER A 57 -16.92 14.61 -6.99
CA SER A 57 -17.77 15.59 -7.66
C SER A 57 -17.35 15.91 -9.10
N PHE A 58 -16.04 15.82 -9.40
CA PHE A 58 -15.46 16.25 -10.67
C PHE A 58 -15.58 15.18 -11.77
N LEU A 59 -15.32 13.91 -11.44
CA LEU A 59 -15.30 12.84 -12.44
C LEU A 59 -16.63 12.68 -13.20
N PRO A 60 -17.82 12.79 -12.59
CA PRO A 60 -19.07 12.76 -13.33
C PRO A 60 -19.22 13.94 -14.30
N GLN A 61 -18.79 15.14 -13.90
CA GLN A 61 -18.85 16.33 -14.75
C GLN A 61 -17.90 16.20 -15.94
N MET A 62 -16.69 15.69 -15.70
CA MET A 62 -15.71 15.40 -16.75
C MET A 62 -16.24 14.36 -17.73
N ALA A 63 -16.84 13.27 -17.24
CA ALA A 63 -17.43 12.24 -18.10
C ALA A 63 -18.52 12.83 -19.02
N GLN A 64 -19.43 13.62 -18.46
CA GLN A 64 -20.47 14.29 -19.23
C GLN A 64 -19.90 15.28 -20.27
N ALA A 65 -18.88 16.05 -19.87
CA ALA A 65 -18.20 16.98 -20.78
C ALA A 65 -17.51 16.24 -21.93
N ASN A 66 -16.88 15.10 -21.65
CA ASN A 66 -16.22 14.26 -22.66
C ASN A 66 -17.23 13.66 -23.64
N GLU A 67 -18.37 13.17 -23.17
CA GLU A 67 -19.44 12.68 -24.06
C GLU A 67 -19.98 13.79 -24.96
N LYS A 68 -20.21 14.98 -24.41
CA LYS A 68 -20.64 16.14 -25.18
C LYS A 68 -19.60 16.52 -26.23
N LEU A 69 -18.33 16.59 -25.85
CA LEU A 69 -17.23 16.91 -26.76
C LEU A 69 -17.15 15.89 -27.90
N ARG A 70 -17.28 14.60 -27.59
CA ARG A 70 -17.28 13.53 -28.60
C ARG A 70 -18.39 13.71 -29.64
N LEU A 71 -19.61 14.01 -29.21
CA LEU A 71 -20.73 14.29 -30.13
C LEU A 71 -20.47 15.53 -30.98
N GLN A 72 -19.90 16.58 -30.39
CA GLN A 72 -19.57 17.80 -31.13
C GLN A 72 -18.44 17.58 -32.15
N MET A 73 -17.46 16.73 -31.83
CA MET A 73 -16.39 16.36 -32.77
C MET A 73 -16.91 15.57 -33.98
N GLU A 74 -17.98 14.78 -33.81
CA GLU A 74 -18.62 14.06 -34.93
C GLU A 74 -19.37 15.01 -35.88
N GLU A 75 -19.91 16.12 -35.38
CA GLU A 75 -20.63 17.12 -36.16
C GLU A 75 -19.70 18.19 -36.77
N ALA A 76 -18.59 18.50 -36.08
CA ALA A 76 -17.68 19.56 -36.48
C ALA A 76 -16.77 19.17 -37.66
N PRO A 77 -16.31 20.16 -38.46
CA PRO A 77 -15.32 19.93 -39.51
C PRO A 77 -14.01 19.35 -38.97
N GLU A 78 -13.30 18.63 -39.83
CA GLU A 78 -11.98 18.07 -39.50
C GLU A 78 -11.02 19.17 -39.01
N GLY A 79 -10.31 18.85 -37.93
CA GLY A 79 -9.37 19.76 -37.28
C GLY A 79 -10.01 20.85 -36.43
N HIS A 80 -11.34 21.05 -36.40
CA HIS A 80 -11.94 22.12 -35.57
C HIS A 80 -11.50 22.08 -34.09
N TYR A 81 -11.32 20.87 -33.55
CA TYR A 81 -10.84 20.62 -32.19
C TYR A 81 -9.34 20.22 -32.13
N ASP A 82 -8.55 20.57 -33.13
CA ASP A 82 -7.11 20.39 -33.11
C ASP A 82 -6.45 21.45 -32.22
N ILE A 83 -5.88 21.01 -31.10
CA ILE A 83 -5.27 21.90 -30.10
C ILE A 83 -3.89 22.44 -30.52
N GLU A 84 -3.31 21.92 -31.61
CA GLU A 84 -2.05 22.42 -32.16
C GLU A 84 -2.26 23.52 -33.20
N ARG A 85 -3.47 23.62 -33.78
CA ARG A 85 -3.79 24.62 -34.81
C ARG A 85 -4.11 25.97 -34.19
N VAL A 86 -3.07 26.80 -34.06
CA VAL A 86 -3.15 28.14 -33.42
C VAL A 86 -3.15 29.32 -34.41
N GLU A 87 -3.19 29.04 -35.71
CA GLU A 87 -2.98 30.05 -36.77
C GLU A 87 -4.07 31.13 -36.82
N ASP A 88 -5.31 30.76 -36.48
CA ASP A 88 -6.49 31.63 -36.53
C ASP A 88 -6.97 32.08 -35.14
N ASP A 89 -6.30 31.66 -34.06
CA ASP A 89 -6.73 31.91 -32.69
C ASP A 89 -6.16 33.23 -32.14
N GLU A 90 -7.06 34.09 -31.62
CA GLU A 90 -6.68 35.41 -31.08
C GLU A 90 -5.96 35.30 -29.71
N LYS A 91 -6.20 34.22 -28.96
CA LYS A 91 -5.70 34.05 -27.58
C LYS A 91 -5.09 32.67 -27.40
N ILE A 92 -3.77 32.63 -27.39
CA ILE A 92 -2.98 31.41 -27.21
C ILE A 92 -2.39 31.40 -25.81
N ILE A 93 -2.61 30.31 -25.08
CA ILE A 93 -1.96 30.06 -23.78
C ILE A 93 -1.00 28.90 -23.99
N GLN A 94 0.29 29.19 -23.96
CA GLN A 94 1.33 28.17 -23.97
C GLN A 94 1.58 27.69 -22.54
N MET A 95 1.54 26.37 -22.32
CA MET A 95 1.75 25.77 -21.01
C MET A 95 2.91 24.79 -21.07
N ASP A 96 3.98 25.09 -20.33
CA ASP A 96 5.12 24.19 -20.19
C ASP A 96 4.81 23.15 -19.09
N VAL A 97 4.63 21.88 -19.49
CA VAL A 97 4.34 20.77 -18.57
C VAL A 97 5.62 20.11 -18.07
N SER A 98 6.30 20.76 -17.12
CA SER A 98 7.34 20.08 -16.33
C SER A 98 6.70 19.28 -15.20
N LEU A 99 7.18 18.05 -14.96
CA LEU A 99 6.76 17.26 -13.81
C LEU A 99 7.34 17.90 -12.54
N VAL A 100 6.52 18.67 -11.82
CA VAL A 100 6.87 19.18 -10.49
C VAL A 100 6.56 18.08 -9.47
N GLU A 101 7.59 17.59 -8.78
CA GLU A 101 7.40 16.73 -7.62
C GLU A 101 6.68 17.53 -6.53
N LEU A 102 5.42 17.17 -6.28
CA LEU A 102 4.57 17.83 -5.28
C LEU A 102 5.08 17.47 -3.88
N SER A 103 6.08 18.21 -3.39
CA SER A 103 6.34 18.26 -1.97
C SER A 103 5.09 18.86 -1.31
N SER A 104 4.51 18.11 -0.38
CA SER A 104 3.28 18.50 0.30
C SER A 104 3.56 19.76 1.12
N SER A 105 3.18 20.93 0.62
CA SER A 105 3.32 22.18 1.37
C SER A 105 2.13 23.11 1.14
N ASP A 106 1.34 23.29 2.19
CA ASP A 106 0.50 24.46 2.38
C ASP A 106 1.43 25.69 2.57
N SER A 107 1.50 26.62 1.62
CA SER A 107 1.82 28.03 1.93
C SER A 107 1.64 28.95 0.73
N ASP A 108 1.15 30.16 1.03
CA ASP A 108 0.88 31.32 0.18
C ASP A 108 2.00 31.74 -0.78
N SER A 109 1.55 32.30 -1.90
CA SER A 109 2.20 33.24 -2.84
C SER A 109 3.53 33.85 -2.37
N GLU A 110 4.59 33.67 -3.17
CA GLU A 110 5.35 34.75 -3.83
C GLU A 110 6.38 34.10 -4.79
N VAL A 111 6.50 34.66 -5.99
CA VAL A 111 7.43 34.25 -7.05
C VAL A 111 8.88 34.59 -6.67
N GLU A 112 9.71 33.59 -6.41
CA GLU A 112 11.16 33.77 -6.22
C GLU A 112 11.95 32.86 -7.17
N SER A 113 12.83 33.51 -7.92
CA SER A 113 13.77 33.02 -8.93
C SER A 113 14.48 31.71 -8.55
N LEU A 114 14.33 30.68 -9.39
CA LEU A 114 15.08 29.42 -9.29
C LEU A 114 16.54 29.67 -9.73
N GLN A 115 17.39 30.03 -8.77
CA GLN A 115 18.83 29.99 -8.95
C GLN A 115 19.34 28.59 -8.61
N ASP A 116 19.60 27.80 -9.65
CA ASP A 116 20.22 26.48 -9.59
C ASP A 116 21.65 26.58 -9.02
N ASN A 117 21.84 26.00 -7.84
CA ASN A 117 23.13 25.57 -7.30
C ASN A 117 22.86 24.42 -6.32
N THR A 118 22.47 23.26 -6.85
CA THR A 118 22.50 22.02 -6.08
C THR A 118 23.69 21.20 -6.58
N SER A 119 24.87 21.48 -6.00
CA SER A 119 25.92 20.48 -5.92
C SER A 119 25.74 19.82 -4.57
N ASP A 120 24.91 18.77 -4.52
CA ASP A 120 24.89 17.87 -3.38
C ASP A 120 25.27 16.48 -3.88
N SER A 121 26.38 16.01 -3.34
CA SER A 121 27.10 14.81 -3.73
C SER A 121 26.52 13.63 -2.96
N GLU A 122 25.49 12.99 -3.49
CA GLU A 122 24.97 11.72 -2.97
C GLU A 122 25.86 10.58 -3.49
N GLU A 123 26.90 10.22 -2.72
CA GLU A 123 27.60 8.95 -2.92
C GLU A 123 26.63 7.79 -2.64
N GLU A 124 26.20 7.08 -3.69
CA GLU A 124 25.47 5.82 -3.59
C GLU A 124 26.33 4.76 -2.88
N SER A 125 26.24 4.72 -1.56
CA SER A 125 26.87 3.68 -0.75
C SER A 125 26.00 2.43 -0.73
N GLU A 126 26.52 1.33 -1.28
CA GLU A 126 25.86 0.02 -1.31
C GLU A 126 25.49 -0.45 0.12
N VAL A 127 24.22 -0.77 0.35
CA VAL A 127 23.73 -1.16 1.67
C VAL A 127 24.18 -2.58 2.00
N THR A 128 25.24 -2.72 2.80
CA THR A 128 25.71 -4.01 3.32
C THR A 128 25.07 -4.36 4.67
N GLU A 129 25.14 -5.64 5.06
CA GLU A 129 24.53 -6.17 6.30
C GLU A 129 25.02 -5.47 7.58
N GLU A 130 26.18 -4.81 7.54
CA GLU A 130 26.74 -4.04 8.67
C GLU A 130 26.21 -2.60 8.77
N ASN A 131 25.52 -2.08 7.75
CA ASN A 131 25.00 -0.70 7.71
C ASN A 131 23.48 -0.60 7.95
N LEU A 132 22.79 -1.73 8.10
CA LEU A 132 21.35 -1.79 8.37
C LEU A 132 21.03 -1.41 9.83
N LYS A 133 20.57 -0.17 10.05
CA LYS A 133 20.09 0.27 11.38
C LYS A 133 18.66 -0.20 11.62
N LEU A 134 18.50 -1.27 12.40
CA LEU A 134 17.18 -1.69 12.89
C LEU A 134 16.79 -0.90 14.16
N PRO A 135 15.53 -0.43 14.26
CA PRO A 135 15.06 0.23 15.47
C PRO A 135 15.05 -0.77 16.64
N GLY A 136 15.93 -0.55 17.63
CA GLY A 136 15.95 -1.32 18.89
C GLY A 136 17.27 -2.01 19.25
N ASP A 137 18.33 -1.85 18.46
CA ASP A 137 19.61 -2.55 18.67
C ASP A 137 20.51 -1.93 19.77
N SER A 138 20.02 -0.87 20.43
CA SER A 138 20.64 -0.32 21.63
C SER A 138 20.28 -1.17 22.85
N GLN A 139 21.21 -2.07 23.23
CA GLN A 139 21.33 -2.63 24.58
C GLN A 139 20.29 -3.67 25.04
N ARG A 140 19.63 -4.42 24.14
CA ARG A 140 18.85 -5.60 24.55
C ARG A 140 19.63 -6.89 24.31
N LYS A 141 19.81 -7.70 25.36
CA LYS A 141 20.45 -9.01 25.30
C LYS A 141 19.85 -9.82 24.15
N LYS A 142 20.67 -10.15 23.15
CA LYS A 142 20.31 -10.97 21.99
C LYS A 142 19.95 -12.37 22.49
N ASN A 143 18.67 -12.64 22.73
CA ASN A 143 18.20 -14.01 22.84
C ASN A 143 18.35 -14.62 21.44
N LYS A 144 19.29 -15.54 21.27
CA LYS A 144 19.47 -16.27 20.01
C LYS A 144 18.20 -17.07 19.74
N LEU A 145 17.48 -16.72 18.69
CA LEU A 145 16.35 -17.50 18.20
C LEU A 145 16.92 -18.76 17.52
N ASN A 146 16.64 -19.95 18.07
CA ASN A 146 17.04 -21.21 17.46
C ASN A 146 16.00 -21.60 16.40
N ILE A 147 16.27 -21.25 15.15
CA ILE A 147 15.49 -21.70 13.99
C ILE A 147 16.25 -22.87 13.36
N GLN A 148 15.62 -24.04 13.32
CA GLN A 148 16.17 -25.23 12.67
C GLN A 148 15.27 -25.58 11.47
N VAL A 149 15.88 -25.69 10.29
CA VAL A 149 15.21 -26.24 9.11
C VAL A 149 15.19 -27.75 9.29
N LEU A 150 13.98 -28.33 9.41
CA LEU A 150 13.84 -29.78 9.32
C LEU A 150 13.90 -30.16 7.84
N GLU A 151 14.91 -30.93 7.46
CA GLU A 151 14.92 -31.63 6.18
C GLU A 151 13.69 -32.55 6.14
N THR A 152 12.81 -32.27 5.19
CA THR A 152 11.77 -33.23 4.82
C THR A 152 12.48 -34.43 4.22
N GLN A 153 12.43 -35.58 4.88
CA GLN A 153 12.91 -36.83 4.30
C GLN A 153 12.12 -37.07 3.01
N ASP A 154 12.81 -37.00 1.88
CA ASP A 154 12.29 -37.44 0.60
C ASP A 154 11.94 -38.93 0.76
N LEU A 155 10.64 -39.22 0.81
CA LEU A 155 10.14 -40.58 0.71
C LEU A 155 10.57 -41.10 -0.66
N ALA A 156 11.59 -41.95 -0.66
CA ALA A 156 12.05 -42.67 -1.83
C ALA A 156 10.85 -43.30 -2.53
N VAL A 157 10.69 -42.94 -3.80
CA VAL A 157 9.86 -43.68 -4.75
C VAL A 157 10.44 -45.09 -4.81
N VAL A 158 9.76 -46.05 -4.20
CA VAL A 158 10.04 -47.46 -4.45
C VAL A 158 9.25 -47.81 -5.70
N ASP A 159 9.96 -47.91 -6.81
CA ASP A 159 9.44 -48.45 -8.07
C ASP A 159 8.87 -49.86 -7.85
N LEU A 160 7.64 -50.03 -8.35
CA LEU A 160 6.90 -51.24 -8.77
C LEU A 160 7.23 -52.59 -8.11
#